data_AF-K5VE37-F1
#
_entry.id   AF-K5VE37-F1
#
_cell.length_a   1.000
_cell.length_b   1.000
_cell.length_c   1.000
_cell.angle_alpha   90.00
_cell.angle_beta   90.00
_cell.angle_gamma   90.00
#
_symmetry.space_group_name_H-M   'P 1'
#
loop_
_entity.id
_entity.type
_entity.pdbx_description
1 polymer ?
#
loop_
_entity_poly.entity_id
_entity_poly.type
_entity_poly.pdbx_seq_one_letter_code
_entity_poly.pdbx_strand_id
1 'polypeptide(L)'
;MASATTLSSVSESETQQQKAHNLLFKTKAKAPAAQTVEEEWFSYIAEPTDPSNDALVYWQASKAKFPTIYSMAIDILPIQGSAVPCERVFSSGKMTATDQRNRMGGDLMKELQMLKFQFKQGHSLSFTQGLSMDEEIFDLESLGKQEIYLYVATSK
;
A
#
# COMPACT_ATOMS: atom_id res chain seq x y z
N MET A 1 -36.90 20.97 -64.80
CA MET A 1 -35.72 21.80 -64.50
C MET A 1 -35.36 21.57 -63.05
N ALA A 2 -34.08 21.30 -62.82
CA ALA A 2 -33.52 20.79 -61.57
C ALA A 2 -33.28 21.88 -60.51
N SER A 3 -33.23 21.48 -59.24
CA SER A 3 -32.41 22.04 -58.14
C SER A 3 -32.66 21.15 -56.90
N ALA A 4 -31.79 20.20 -56.54
CA ALA A 4 -30.48 20.31 -55.87
C ALA A 4 -30.56 20.46 -54.34
N THR A 5 -30.39 19.31 -53.67
CA THR A 5 -29.73 19.00 -52.39
C THR A 5 -29.21 20.14 -51.50
N THR A 6 -29.59 20.10 -50.22
CA THR A 6 -28.68 20.40 -49.10
C THR A 6 -28.98 19.48 -47.92
N LEU A 7 -28.18 18.41 -47.78
CA LEU A 7 -28.03 17.62 -46.56
C LEU A 7 -27.14 18.42 -45.60
N SER A 8 -27.70 18.88 -44.48
CA SER A 8 -26.94 19.48 -43.38
C SER A 8 -26.39 18.37 -42.49
N SER A 9 -25.08 18.16 -42.55
CA SER A 9 -24.32 17.30 -41.66
C SER A 9 -24.38 17.85 -40.23
N VAL A 10 -25.20 17.23 -39.37
CA VAL A 10 -25.12 17.43 -37.93
C VAL A 10 -23.99 16.53 -37.41
N SER A 11 -22.89 17.15 -37.00
CA SER A 11 -21.82 16.48 -36.28
C SER A 11 -22.32 16.13 -34.88
N GLU A 12 -22.70 14.87 -34.69
CA GLU A 12 -23.03 14.31 -33.38
C GLU A 12 -21.82 14.39 -32.46
N SER A 13 -22.02 15.02 -31.29
CA SER A 13 -21.04 15.07 -30.21
C SER A 13 -20.80 13.65 -29.69
N GLU A 14 -19.60 13.12 -29.90
CA GLU A 14 -19.21 11.79 -29.42
C GLU A 14 -19.43 11.66 -27.91
N THR A 15 -20.09 10.58 -27.50
CA THR A 15 -20.25 10.27 -26.07
C THR A 15 -18.91 9.91 -25.45
N GLN A 16 -18.69 10.26 -24.19
CA GLN A 16 -17.45 9.94 -23.46
C GLN A 16 -17.12 8.44 -23.50
N GLN A 17 -18.13 7.58 -23.58
CA GLN A 17 -17.98 6.13 -23.75
C GLN A 17 -17.37 5.74 -25.11
N GLN A 18 -17.78 6.41 -26.20
CA GLN A 18 -17.18 6.20 -27.52
C GLN A 18 -15.74 6.72 -27.58
N LYS A 19 -15.47 7.85 -26.91
CA LYS A 19 -14.11 8.37 -26.79
C LYS A 19 -13.18 7.42 -26.03
N ALA A 20 -13.68 6.82 -24.94
CA ALA A 20 -12.96 5.80 -24.18
C ALA A 20 -12.68 4.54 -25.01
N HIS A 21 -13.68 4.05 -25.74
CA HIS A 21 -13.54 2.91 -26.66
C HIS A 21 -12.45 3.16 -27.72
N ASN A 22 -12.45 4.33 -28.35
CA ASN A 22 -11.49 4.66 -29.40
C ASN A 22 -10.05 4.79 -28.90
N LEU A 23 -9.87 5.22 -27.64
CA LEU A 23 -8.55 5.28 -27.00
C LEU A 23 -8.02 3.89 -26.65
N LEU A 24 -8.91 2.99 -26.19
CA LEU A 24 -8.56 1.62 -25.80
C LEU A 24 -8.12 0.76 -27.00
N PHE A 25 -8.71 0.96 -28.18
CA PHE A 25 -8.47 0.12 -29.36
C PHE A 25 -7.53 0.74 -30.41
N LYS A 26 -7.15 2.02 -30.30
CA LYS A 26 -6.21 2.67 -31.23
C LYS A 26 -4.81 2.77 -30.61
N THR A 27 -4.18 1.63 -30.38
CA THR A 27 -2.78 1.56 -29.95
C THR A 27 -1.84 1.75 -31.13
N LYS A 28 -1.37 3.00 -31.33
CA LYS A 28 -0.10 3.20 -32.05
C LYS A 28 1.01 3.08 -31.01
N ALA A 29 1.79 2.00 -31.11
CA ALA A 29 2.87 1.67 -30.18
C ALA A 29 3.79 2.89 -29.90
N LYS A 30 3.86 3.28 -28.62
CA LYS A 30 4.87 4.20 -28.08
C LYS A 30 5.50 3.50 -26.87
N ALA A 31 6.83 3.49 -26.87
CA ALA A 31 7.74 2.91 -25.87
C ALA A 31 7.53 3.52 -24.45
N PRO A 32 8.16 2.99 -23.38
CA PRO A 32 7.70 3.05 -22.00
C PRO A 32 7.84 4.46 -21.42
N ALA A 33 6.84 5.30 -21.67
CA ALA A 33 6.59 6.49 -20.89
C ALA A 33 5.65 6.08 -19.76
N ALA A 34 5.92 6.59 -18.55
CA ALA A 34 5.07 6.42 -17.38
C ALA A 34 3.59 6.50 -17.78
N GLN A 35 2.80 5.46 -17.45
CA GLN A 35 1.36 5.48 -17.65
C GLN A 35 0.82 6.80 -17.10
N THR A 36 0.05 7.50 -17.91
CA THR A 36 -0.54 8.77 -17.49
C THR A 36 -1.59 8.45 -16.43
N VAL A 37 -1.75 9.30 -15.41
CA VAL A 37 -2.68 9.05 -14.28
C VAL A 37 -4.10 8.79 -14.77
N GLU A 38 -4.51 9.45 -15.87
CA GLU A 38 -5.81 9.25 -16.51
C GLU A 38 -5.95 7.85 -17.12
N GLU A 39 -4.90 7.31 -17.76
CA GLU A 39 -4.90 5.96 -18.32
C GLU A 39 -4.98 4.89 -17.23
N GLU A 40 -4.26 5.13 -16.13
CA GLU A 40 -4.32 4.32 -14.91
C GLU A 40 -5.74 4.30 -14.33
N TRP A 41 -6.35 5.49 -14.20
CA TRP A 41 -7.71 5.67 -13.72
C TRP A 41 -8.75 4.96 -14.61
N PHE A 42 -8.68 5.15 -15.93
CA PHE A 42 -9.62 4.52 -16.86
C PHE A 42 -9.50 2.99 -16.84
N SER A 43 -8.28 2.47 -16.67
CA SER A 43 -8.03 1.04 -16.52
C SER A 43 -8.59 0.49 -15.21
N TYR A 44 -8.45 1.23 -14.11
CA TYR A 44 -8.97 0.86 -12.79
C TYR A 44 -10.50 0.78 -12.77
N ILE A 45 -11.21 1.80 -13.28
CA ILE A 45 -12.68 1.81 -13.28
C ILE A 45 -13.31 0.78 -14.23
N ALA A 46 -12.54 0.30 -15.21
CA ALA A 46 -12.98 -0.72 -16.16
C ALA A 46 -12.77 -2.15 -15.62
N GLU A 47 -11.93 -2.32 -14.60
CA GLU A 47 -11.67 -3.63 -13.99
C GLU A 47 -12.86 -4.03 -13.08
N PRO A 48 -13.51 -5.18 -13.31
CA PRO A 48 -14.55 -5.65 -12.42
C PRO A 48 -13.95 -5.97 -11.05
N THR A 49 -14.42 -5.27 -10.01
CA THR A 49 -13.97 -5.48 -8.63
C THR A 49 -14.81 -6.54 -7.95
N ASP A 50 -14.17 -7.53 -7.33
CA ASP A 50 -14.85 -8.49 -6.46
C ASP A 50 -15.01 -7.89 -5.04
N PRO A 51 -16.24 -7.62 -4.58
CA PRO A 51 -16.48 -7.08 -3.24
C PRO A 51 -16.14 -8.05 -2.10
N SER A 52 -15.90 -9.33 -2.40
CA SER A 52 -15.51 -10.33 -1.41
C SER A 52 -14.01 -10.34 -1.10
N ASN A 53 -13.18 -9.63 -1.89
CA ASN A 53 -11.73 -9.62 -1.71
C ASN A 53 -11.29 -8.62 -0.64
N ASP A 54 -10.28 -9.00 0.13
CA ASP A 54 -9.63 -8.07 1.06
C ASP A 54 -8.97 -6.92 0.26
N ALA A 55 -9.38 -5.69 0.57
CA ALA A 55 -8.88 -4.49 -0.08
C ALA A 55 -7.35 -4.39 0.03
N LEU A 56 -6.75 -4.75 1.17
CA LEU A 56 -5.30 -4.69 1.35
C LEU A 56 -4.57 -5.68 0.43
N VAL A 57 -5.12 -6.89 0.29
CA VAL A 57 -4.56 -7.93 -0.59
C VAL A 57 -4.67 -7.51 -2.06
N TYR A 58 -5.82 -6.96 -2.45
CA TYR A 58 -6.01 -6.44 -3.81
C TYR A 58 -5.02 -5.33 -4.14
N TRP A 59 -4.91 -4.31 -3.29
CA TRP A 59 -4.00 -3.18 -3.55
C TRP A 59 -2.54 -3.62 -3.55
N GLN A 60 -2.16 -4.56 -2.68
CA GLN A 60 -0.81 -5.12 -2.69
C GLN A 60 -0.47 -5.83 -4.02
N ALA A 61 -1.43 -6.57 -4.59
CA ALA A 61 -1.27 -7.22 -5.89
C ALA A 61 -1.31 -6.22 -7.07
N SER A 62 -2.06 -5.13 -6.93
CA SER A 62 -2.26 -4.11 -7.98
C SER A 62 -1.19 -3.02 -8.02
N LYS A 63 -0.20 -3.04 -7.10
CA LYS A 63 0.90 -2.06 -7.02
C LYS A 63 1.63 -1.83 -8.35
N ALA A 64 1.87 -2.90 -9.11
CA ALA A 64 2.57 -2.81 -10.39
C ALA A 64 1.67 -2.31 -11.54
N LYS A 65 0.35 -2.50 -11.42
CA LYS A 65 -0.64 -2.10 -12.42
C LYS A 65 -1.06 -0.64 -12.25
N PHE A 66 -1.23 -0.21 -11.00
CA PHE A 66 -1.75 1.10 -10.65
C PHE A 66 -0.85 1.76 -9.59
N PRO A 67 0.36 2.22 -9.96
CA PRO A 67 1.32 2.74 -9.00
C PRO A 67 0.87 4.05 -8.32
N THR A 68 0.15 4.93 -9.02
CA THR A 68 -0.30 6.23 -8.52
C THR A 68 -1.55 6.08 -7.64
N ILE A 69 -2.47 5.22 -8.03
CA ILE A 69 -3.69 4.96 -7.27
C ILE A 69 -3.36 4.11 -6.04
N TYR A 70 -2.41 3.17 -6.15
CA TYR A 70 -1.92 2.39 -5.02
C TYR A 70 -1.37 3.26 -3.90
N SER A 71 -0.57 4.27 -4.20
CA SER A 71 -0.01 5.15 -3.16
C SER A 71 -1.12 5.86 -2.37
N MET A 72 -2.14 6.38 -3.08
CA MET A 72 -3.31 6.98 -2.44
C MET A 72 -4.13 5.95 -1.64
N ALA A 73 -4.31 4.74 -2.17
CA ALA A 73 -5.07 3.69 -1.50
C ALA A 73 -4.41 3.25 -0.19
N ILE A 74 -3.08 3.11 -0.17
CA ILE A 74 -2.33 2.77 1.04
C ILE A 74 -2.40 3.87 2.10
N ASP A 75 -2.52 5.13 1.70
CA ASP A 75 -2.68 6.23 2.66
C ASP A 75 -4.11 6.32 3.21
N ILE A 76 -5.12 6.09 2.36
CA ILE A 76 -6.53 6.32 2.70
C ILE A 76 -7.16 5.13 3.42
N LEU A 77 -6.89 3.90 2.99
CA LEU A 77 -7.55 2.70 3.54
C LEU A 77 -7.28 2.46 5.03
N PRO A 78 -6.09 2.74 5.58
CA PRO A 78 -5.83 2.57 7.01
C PRO A 78 -6.54 3.60 7.90
N ILE A 79 -7.06 4.69 7.32
CA ILE A 79 -7.75 5.74 8.08
C ILE A 79 -8.96 5.14 8.78
N GLN A 80 -8.95 5.18 10.10
CA GLN A 80 -10.06 4.68 10.89
C GLN A 80 -11.28 5.59 10.69
N GLY A 81 -12.39 5.01 10.22
CA GLY A 81 -13.66 5.74 10.06
C GLY A 81 -14.38 6.06 11.37
N SER A 82 -13.84 5.64 12.52
CA SER A 82 -14.45 5.81 13.83
C SER A 82 -13.41 6.09 14.91
N ALA A 83 -13.81 6.88 15.92
CA ALA A 83 -13.01 7.13 17.12
C ALA A 83 -13.10 6.01 18.17
N VAL A 84 -13.91 4.96 17.94
CA VAL A 84 -14.08 3.84 18.89
C VAL A 84 -12.76 3.14 19.29
N PRO A 85 -11.79 2.92 18.38
CA PRO A 85 -10.50 2.34 18.77
C PRO A 85 -9.73 3.22 19.76
N CYS A 86 -9.71 4.54 19.55
CA CYS A 86 -9.06 5.48 20.48
C CYS A 86 -9.82 5.56 21.80
N GLU A 87 -11.15 5.61 21.80
CA GLU A 87 -11.96 5.57 23.03
C GLU A 87 -11.71 4.32 23.86
N ARG A 88 -11.58 3.14 23.21
CA ARG A 88 -11.24 1.89 23.89
C ARG A 88 -9.87 1.97 24.56
N VAL A 89 -8.87 2.54 23.88
CA VAL A 89 -7.53 2.74 24.45
C VAL A 89 -7.58 3.71 25.63
N PHE A 90 -8.29 4.84 25.51
CA PHE A 90 -8.43 5.81 26.59
C PHE A 90 -9.20 5.28 27.80
N SER A 91 -10.27 4.52 27.59
CA SER A 91 -11.03 3.86 28.66
C SER A 91 -10.16 2.86 29.42
N SER A 92 -9.38 2.03 28.70
CA SER A 92 -8.38 1.14 29.28
C SER A 92 -7.29 1.90 30.07
N GLY A 93 -6.85 3.05 29.55
CA GLY A 93 -5.87 3.91 30.21
C GLY A 93 -6.38 4.52 31.51
N LYS A 94 -7.64 4.94 31.55
CA LYS A 94 -8.29 5.51 32.75
C LYS A 94 -8.24 4.55 33.94
N MET A 95 -8.50 3.26 33.74
CA MET A 95 -8.40 2.25 34.80
C MET A 95 -6.95 2.13 35.34
N THR A 96 -5.95 2.34 34.49
CA THR A 96 -4.54 2.26 34.87
C THR A 96 -4.05 3.54 35.58
N ALA A 97 -4.61 4.70 35.20
CA ALA A 97 -4.22 6.01 35.73
C ALA A 97 -4.82 6.31 37.10
N THR A 98 -6.08 5.92 37.33
CA THR A 98 -6.88 6.42 38.46
C THR A 98 -7.22 5.37 39.53
N ASP A 99 -7.36 4.09 39.17
CA ASP A 99 -7.89 3.08 40.10
C ASP A 99 -6.79 2.21 40.77
N GLN A 100 -5.61 2.09 40.16
CA GLN A 100 -4.57 1.18 40.67
C GLN A 100 -3.20 1.83 40.95
N ARG A 101 -2.86 3.00 40.37
CA ARG A 101 -1.54 3.64 40.51
C ARG A 101 -1.58 5.18 40.43
N ASN A 102 -1.90 5.83 41.55
CA ASN A 102 -2.16 7.28 41.64
C ASN A 102 -0.94 8.23 41.47
N ARG A 103 0.24 7.74 41.06
CA ARG A 103 1.47 8.56 40.87
C ARG A 103 2.22 8.25 39.57
N MET A 104 1.52 7.75 38.54
CA MET A 104 2.14 7.48 37.24
C MET A 104 2.20 8.77 36.40
N GLY A 105 3.39 9.17 35.95
CA GLY A 105 3.57 10.29 35.03
C GLY A 105 3.05 9.97 33.62
N GLY A 106 2.83 11.01 32.81
CA GLY A 106 2.31 10.86 31.44
C GLY A 106 3.21 10.05 30.51
N ASP A 107 4.53 10.24 30.61
CA ASP A 107 5.51 9.50 29.79
C ASP A 107 5.50 8.00 30.10
N LEU A 108 5.52 7.65 31.39
CA LEU A 108 5.44 6.25 31.84
C LEU A 108 4.11 5.59 31.44
N MET A 109 3.01 6.35 31.48
CA MET A 109 1.71 5.88 31.01
C MET A 109 1.74 5.56 29.51
N LYS A 110 2.35 6.43 28.69
CA LYS A 110 2.49 6.22 27.24
C LYS A 110 3.26 4.94 26.95
N GLU A 111 4.42 4.77 27.57
CA GLU A 111 5.25 3.56 27.43
C GLU A 111 4.49 2.30 27.85
N LEU A 112 3.76 2.37 28.97
CA LEU A 112 2.97 1.25 29.46
C LEU A 112 1.82 0.87 28.52
N GLN A 113 1.13 1.86 27.93
CA GLN A 113 0.08 1.57 26.94
C GLN A 113 0.66 0.97 25.65
N MET A 114 1.83 1.43 25.18
CA MET A 114 2.53 0.83 24.05
C MET A 114 2.90 -0.63 24.34
N LEU A 115 3.45 -0.90 25.53
CA LEU A 115 3.80 -2.24 25.99
C LEU A 115 2.58 -3.16 26.05
N LYS A 116 1.48 -2.68 26.65
CA LYS A 116 0.22 -3.41 26.75
C LYS A 116 -0.37 -3.73 25.37
N PHE A 117 -0.25 -2.81 24.42
CA PHE A 117 -0.68 -3.03 23.04
C PHE A 117 0.16 -4.12 22.37
N GLN A 118 1.50 -4.05 22.45
CA GLN A 118 2.41 -5.05 21.88
C GLN A 118 2.11 -6.46 22.40
N PHE A 119 1.97 -6.63 23.72
CA PHE A 119 1.61 -7.92 24.32
C PHE A 119 0.26 -8.45 23.84
N LYS A 120 -0.74 -7.57 23.67
CA LYS A 120 -2.06 -7.97 23.14
C LYS A 120 -2.00 -8.44 21.69
N GLN A 121 -1.07 -7.91 20.89
CA GLN A 121 -0.85 -8.32 19.51
C GLN A 121 0.01 -9.60 19.39
N GLY A 122 0.27 -10.30 20.50
CA GLY A 122 1.08 -11.51 20.51
C GLY A 122 2.58 -11.27 20.30
N HIS A 123 3.04 -10.02 20.35
CA HIS A 123 4.46 -9.71 20.32
C HIS A 123 5.02 -10.04 21.71
N SER A 124 5.75 -11.15 21.79
CA SER A 124 6.49 -11.51 23.00
C SER A 124 7.69 -10.57 23.12
N LEU A 125 7.90 -10.00 24.30
CA LEU A 125 9.16 -9.33 24.60
C LEU A 125 10.26 -10.40 24.68
N SER A 126 11.04 -10.52 23.61
CA SER A 126 12.25 -11.33 23.63
C SER A 126 13.41 -10.45 24.06
N PHE A 127 13.76 -10.51 25.35
CA PHE A 127 14.93 -9.82 25.90
C PHE A 127 16.26 -10.42 25.39
N THR A 128 16.20 -11.56 24.69
CA THR A 128 17.34 -12.27 24.11
C THR A 128 17.37 -12.22 22.58
N GLN A 129 16.45 -11.49 21.94
CA GLN A 129 16.45 -11.27 20.49
C GLN A 129 17.69 -10.45 20.12
N GLY A 130 18.48 -10.92 19.15
CA GLY A 130 19.77 -10.32 18.78
C GLY A 130 20.95 -10.70 19.68
N LEU A 131 20.73 -11.53 20.73
CA LEU A 131 21.80 -12.19 21.48
C LEU A 131 21.98 -13.66 21.06
N SER A 132 21.27 -14.09 20.02
CA SER A 132 21.46 -15.41 19.45
C SER A 132 22.77 -15.43 18.68
N MET A 133 23.68 -16.34 19.05
CA MET A 133 24.89 -16.61 18.27
C MET A 133 24.58 -17.00 16.82
N ASP A 134 23.35 -17.41 16.50
CA ASP A 134 22.95 -17.79 15.14
C ASP A 134 23.03 -16.62 14.15
N GLU A 135 22.76 -15.39 14.59
CA GLU A 135 22.88 -14.18 13.75
C GLU A 135 24.36 -13.83 13.49
N GLU A 136 25.21 -13.91 14.52
CA GLU A 136 26.66 -13.71 14.38
C GLU A 136 27.32 -14.76 13.48
N ILE A 137 26.89 -16.03 13.58
CA ILE A 137 27.39 -17.12 12.72
C ILE A 137 27.02 -16.86 11.25
N PHE A 138 25.79 -16.41 10.98
CA PHE A 138 25.34 -16.12 9.63
C PHE A 138 26.13 -14.97 8.97
N ASP A 139 26.44 -13.92 9.73
CA ASP A 139 27.22 -12.78 9.26
C ASP A 139 28.68 -13.18 8.96
N LEU A 140 29.29 -13.97 9.84
CA LEU A 140 30.65 -14.49 9.63
C LEU A 140 30.73 -15.45 8.43
N GLU A 141 29.75 -16.34 8.26
CA GLU A 141 29.67 -17.20 7.09
C GLU A 141 29.51 -16.40 5.79
N SER A 142 28.73 -15.33 5.83
CA SER A 142 28.48 -14.48 4.67
C SER A 142 29.74 -13.71 4.27
N LEU A 143 30.51 -13.21 5.23
CA LEU A 143 31.81 -12.59 5.00
C LEU A 143 32.82 -13.59 4.44
N GLY A 144 32.91 -14.80 5.02
CA GLY A 144 33.79 -15.85 4.52
C GLY A 144 33.46 -16.27 3.09
N LYS A 145 32.17 -16.37 2.74
CA LYS A 145 31.73 -16.69 1.37
C LYS A 145 32.09 -15.58 0.38
N GLN A 146 31.96 -14.31 0.77
CA GLN A 146 32.35 -13.17 -0.07
C GLN A 146 33.87 -13.11 -0.30
N GLU A 147 34.67 -13.37 0.73
CA GLU A 147 36.13 -13.36 0.64
C GLU A 147 36.65 -14.48 -0.27
N ILE A 148 36.08 -15.69 -0.15
CA ILE A 148 36.37 -16.82 -1.05
C ILE A 148 35.98 -16.48 -2.49
N TYR A 149 34.81 -15.87 -2.70
CA TYR A 149 34.34 -15.50 -4.04
C TYR A 149 35.27 -14.48 -4.70
N LEU A 150 35.72 -13.46 -3.97
CA LEU A 150 36.68 -12.47 -4.45
C LEU A 150 38.01 -13.12 -4.84
N TYR A 151 38.55 -14.00 -3.98
CA TYR A 151 39.81 -14.70 -4.25
C TYR A 151 39.74 -15.55 -5.53
N VAL A 152 38.66 -16.32 -5.70
CA VAL A 152 38.42 -17.14 -6.90
C VAL A 152 38.23 -16.27 -8.15
N ALA A 153 37.58 -15.12 -8.04
CA ALA A 153 37.37 -14.19 -9.16
C ALA A 153 38.65 -13.49 -9.62
N THR A 154 39.59 -13.21 -8.72
CA THR A 154 40.88 -12.57 -9.03
C THR A 154 41.97 -13.53 -9.50
N SER A 155 41.77 -14.84 -9.38
CA SER A 155 42.77 -15.88 -9.71
C SER A 155 42.61 -16.48 -11.12
N LYS A 156 41.88 -15.82 -12.03
CA LYS A 156 41.77 -16.18 -13.46
C LYS A 156 42.32 -15.05 -14.33
#